data_AF-A0A3N0GM66-F1
#
_entry.id   AF-A0A3N0GM66-F1
#
_cell.length_a   1.000
_cell.length_b   1.000
_cell.length_c   1.000
_cell.angle_alpha   90.00
_cell.angle_beta   90.00
_cell.angle_gamma   90.00
#
_symmetry.space_group_name_H-M   'P 1'
#
loop_
_entity.id
_entity.type
_entity.pdbx_description
1 polymer ?
#
loop_
_entity_poly.entity_id
_entity_poly.type
_entity_poly.pdbx_seq_one_letter_code
_entity_poly.pdbx_strand_id
1 'polypeptide(L)'
;MTTYRIAEAAELLGVSDDTLRRWIDQGRVATVQEGGRSAVRGADLATLAEALVDEPDREGLRASSVSARNRLPGIVVAVKRDTVMAQVEMVCGPHRIVSLLSADAVDELGLARGERAIASIKSTNVVLERP
;
A
#
# COMPACT_ATOMS: atom_id res chain seq x y z
N MET A 1 10.71 0.58 -29.50
CA MET A 1 10.10 -0.12 -28.34
C MET A 1 10.66 0.52 -27.10
N THR A 2 9.83 0.88 -26.13
CA THR A 2 10.28 1.50 -24.88
C THR A 2 10.98 0.47 -23.99
N THR A 3 12.11 0.86 -23.43
CA THR A 3 12.92 0.08 -22.48
C THR A 3 13.09 0.88 -21.20
N TYR A 4 13.14 0.17 -20.08
CA TYR A 4 13.30 0.76 -18.75
C TYR A 4 14.55 0.20 -18.09
N ARG A 5 15.35 1.06 -17.47
CA ARG A 5 16.45 0.61 -16.61
C ARG A 5 15.87 -0.17 -15.42
N ILE A 6 16.66 -1.04 -14.80
CA ILE A 6 16.19 -1.83 -13.64
C ILE A 6 15.61 -0.93 -12.54
N ALA A 7 16.27 0.17 -12.19
CA ALA A 7 15.76 1.10 -11.18
C ALA A 7 14.41 1.71 -11.58
N GLU A 8 14.27 2.16 -12.82
CA GLU A 8 13.02 2.73 -13.34
C GLU A 8 11.89 1.68 -13.38
N ALA A 9 12.22 0.45 -13.79
CA ALA A 9 11.27 -0.65 -13.79
C ALA A 9 10.84 -1.06 -12.38
N ALA A 10 11.75 -1.04 -11.40
CA ALA A 10 11.45 -1.34 -10.00
C ALA A 10 10.55 -0.25 -9.38
N GLU A 11 10.83 1.02 -9.70
CA GLU A 11 10.00 2.15 -9.32
C GLU A 11 8.59 2.05 -9.92
N LEU A 12 8.48 1.72 -11.21
CA LEU A 12 7.19 1.51 -11.89
C LEU A 12 6.37 0.36 -11.27
N LEU A 13 7.02 -0.68 -10.75
CA LEU A 13 6.39 -1.82 -10.09
C LEU A 13 6.17 -1.61 -8.57
N GLY A 14 6.65 -0.50 -8.00
CA GLY A 14 6.54 -0.24 -6.56
C GLY A 14 7.35 -1.17 -5.66
N VAL A 15 8.43 -1.76 -6.18
CA VAL A 15 9.32 -2.68 -5.45
C VAL A 15 10.75 -2.13 -5.36
N SER A 16 11.61 -2.75 -4.55
CA SER A 16 13.04 -2.40 -4.52
C SER A 16 13.78 -2.96 -5.73
N ASP A 17 14.87 -2.29 -6.14
CA ASP A 17 15.80 -2.76 -7.17
C ASP A 17 16.26 -4.22 -6.93
N ASP A 18 16.56 -4.57 -5.68
CA ASP A 18 16.96 -5.92 -5.27
C ASP A 18 15.85 -6.96 -5.52
N THR A 19 14.59 -6.58 -5.31
CA THR A 19 13.44 -7.46 -5.56
C THR A 19 13.27 -7.71 -7.05
N LEU A 20 13.38 -6.67 -7.88
CA LEU A 20 13.29 -6.82 -9.32
C LEU A 20 14.48 -7.61 -9.89
N ARG A 21 15.70 -7.39 -9.39
CA ARG A 21 16.88 -8.21 -9.74
C ARG A 21 16.66 -9.67 -9.41
N ARG A 22 16.15 -9.98 -8.22
CA ARG A 22 15.82 -11.35 -7.81
C ARG A 22 14.78 -11.98 -8.72
N TRP A 23 13.75 -11.24 -9.16
CA TRP A 23 12.75 -11.74 -10.10
C TRP A 23 13.30 -11.99 -11.51
N ILE A 24 14.24 -11.15 -11.96
CA ILE A 24 15.00 -11.36 -13.20
C ILE A 24 15.83 -12.65 -13.08
N ASP A 25 16.56 -12.83 -11.97
CA ASP A 25 17.37 -14.03 -11.72
C ASP A 25 16.51 -15.31 -11.63
N GLN A 26 15.27 -15.17 -11.14
CA GLN A 26 14.26 -16.23 -11.12
C GLN A 26 13.58 -16.46 -12.48
N GLY A 27 13.91 -15.67 -13.51
CA GLY A 27 13.34 -15.79 -14.85
C GLY A 27 11.90 -15.29 -14.99
N ARG A 28 11.39 -14.52 -14.02
CA ARG A 28 10.00 -13.98 -14.07
C ARG A 28 9.83 -12.86 -15.10
N VAL A 29 10.91 -12.17 -15.46
CA VAL A 29 10.90 -11.13 -16.50
C VAL A 29 12.23 -11.11 -17.24
N ALA A 30 12.17 -11.00 -18.56
CA ALA A 30 13.35 -10.98 -19.41
C ALA A 30 14.04 -9.61 -19.38
N THR A 31 15.36 -9.61 -19.54
CA THR A 31 16.15 -8.39 -19.71
C THR A 31 16.77 -8.30 -21.09
N VAL A 32 17.03 -7.06 -21.50
CA VAL A 32 17.78 -6.69 -22.70
C VAL A 32 19.02 -5.91 -22.30
N GLN A 33 20.07 -5.99 -23.12
CA GLN A 33 21.24 -5.14 -22.97
C GLN A 33 21.06 -3.89 -23.82
N GLU A 34 21.11 -2.73 -23.18
CA GLU A 34 21.02 -1.43 -23.84
C GLU A 34 22.13 -0.53 -23.34
N GLY A 35 22.98 -0.05 -24.25
CA GLY A 35 24.15 0.76 -23.90
C GLY A 35 25.12 0.07 -22.91
N GLY A 36 25.22 -1.26 -22.97
CA GLY A 36 26.09 -2.05 -22.07
C GLY A 36 25.54 -2.26 -20.66
N ARG A 37 24.26 -1.97 -20.42
CA ARG A 37 23.64 -2.17 -19.11
C ARG A 37 22.26 -2.82 -19.26
N SER A 38 21.86 -3.65 -18.29
CA SER A 38 20.57 -4.35 -18.31
C SER A 38 19.36 -3.40 -18.21
N ALA A 39 18.36 -3.67 -19.04
CA ALA A 39 17.07 -2.99 -19.10
C ALA A 39 15.94 -4.01 -19.32
N VAL A 40 14.68 -3.62 -19.11
CA VAL A 40 13.48 -4.44 -19.32
C VAL A 40 12.64 -3.80 -20.42
N ARG A 41 12.08 -4.58 -21.35
CA ARG A 41 11.15 -4.03 -22.35
C ARG A 41 9.84 -3.68 -21.68
N GLY A 42 9.21 -2.57 -22.11
CA GLY A 42 7.94 -2.14 -21.53
C GLY A 42 6.82 -3.20 -21.62
N ALA A 43 6.77 -3.99 -22.70
CA ALA A 43 5.79 -5.06 -22.86
C ALA A 43 6.00 -6.21 -21.85
N ASP A 44 7.25 -6.58 -21.59
CA ASP A 44 7.61 -7.63 -20.63
C ASP A 44 7.34 -7.14 -19.19
N LEU A 45 7.59 -5.84 -18.93
CA LEU A 45 7.31 -5.21 -17.65
C LEU A 45 5.81 -5.13 -17.36
N ALA A 46 4.99 -4.80 -18.37
CA ALA A 46 3.53 -4.75 -18.23
C ALA A 46 2.94 -6.14 -17.93
N THR A 47 3.39 -7.17 -18.64
CA THR A 47 3.00 -8.57 -18.38
C THR A 47 3.36 -8.99 -16.95
N LEU A 48 4.55 -8.63 -16.46
CA LEU A 48 4.95 -8.89 -15.07
C LEU A 48 4.06 -8.13 -14.08
N ALA A 49 3.75 -6.87 -14.36
CA ALA A 49 2.89 -6.05 -13.50
C ALA A 49 1.49 -6.67 -13.34
N GLU A 50 0.89 -7.12 -14.45
CA GLU A 50 -0.41 -7.80 -14.45
C GLU A 50 -0.35 -9.11 -13.64
N ALA A 51 0.67 -9.93 -13.85
CA ALA A 51 0.83 -11.18 -13.09
C ALA A 51 1.02 -10.96 -11.58
N LEU A 52 1.63 -9.86 -11.16
CA LEU A 52 1.80 -9.51 -9.74
C LEU A 52 0.49 -9.08 -9.07
N VAL A 53 -0.45 -8.53 -9.84
CA VAL A 53 -1.79 -8.19 -9.34
C VAL A 53 -2.61 -9.45 -9.08
N ASP A 54 -2.39 -10.49 -9.89
CA ASP A 54 -3.16 -11.73 -9.88
C ASP A 54 -2.56 -12.86 -9.01
N GLU A 55 -1.36 -12.70 -8.43
CA GLU A 55 -0.75 -13.71 -7.55
C GLU A 55 -1.34 -13.66 -6.13
N PRO A 56 -2.10 -14.69 -5.68
CA PRO A 56 -2.69 -14.71 -4.36
C PRO A 56 -1.64 -15.13 -3.32
N ASP A 57 -1.27 -14.20 -2.44
CA ASP A 57 -0.40 -14.50 -1.30
C ASP A 57 -1.10 -15.49 -0.35
N ARG A 58 -0.54 -16.70 -0.24
CA ARG A 58 -0.92 -17.69 0.76
C ARG A 58 -0.31 -17.29 2.10
N GLU A 59 -1.11 -17.44 3.14
CA GLU A 59 -0.79 -17.23 4.57
C GLU A 59 -0.98 -15.80 5.11
N GLY A 60 -2.26 -15.48 5.40
CA GLY A 60 -2.59 -14.83 6.68
C GLY A 60 -3.17 -13.42 6.61
N LEU A 61 -4.50 -13.34 6.54
CA LEU A 61 -5.36 -12.41 7.32
C LEU A 61 -4.64 -11.23 8.01
N ARG A 62 -4.07 -10.27 7.26
CA ARG A 62 -3.58 -8.98 7.80
C ARG A 62 -3.62 -7.93 6.69
N ALA A 63 -3.91 -6.69 7.09
CA ALA A 63 -3.67 -5.48 6.32
C ALA A 63 -2.19 -5.36 5.87
N SER A 64 -1.81 -6.05 4.79
CA SER A 64 -0.42 -6.23 4.33
C SER A 64 -0.04 -5.42 3.09
N SER A 65 -0.87 -4.49 2.61
CA SER A 65 -0.53 -3.57 1.52
C SER A 65 -0.71 -2.09 1.85
N VAL A 66 -0.64 -1.71 3.13
CA VAL A 66 -0.72 -0.28 3.50
C VAL A 66 0.69 0.25 3.75
N SER A 67 1.17 1.15 2.88
CA SER A 67 2.47 1.85 3.01
C SER A 67 2.60 2.74 4.26
N ALA A 68 1.53 2.87 5.04
CA ALA A 68 1.50 3.58 6.30
C ALA A 68 2.30 2.83 7.38
N ARG A 69 3.45 3.40 7.75
CA ARG A 69 4.31 2.88 8.83
C ARG A 69 3.73 3.16 10.22
N ASN A 70 2.87 4.17 10.36
CA ASN A 70 2.24 4.54 11.63
C ASN A 70 0.91 3.79 11.78
N ARG A 71 0.90 2.73 12.60
CA ARG A 71 -0.30 1.90 12.84
C ARG A 71 -0.65 1.92 14.31
N LEU A 72 -1.82 2.46 14.63
CA LEU A 72 -2.30 2.62 15.99
C LEU A 72 -3.55 1.74 16.20
N PRO A 73 -3.40 0.54 16.77
CA PRO A 73 -4.56 -0.30 17.10
C PRO A 73 -5.40 0.38 18.18
N GLY A 74 -6.73 0.27 18.05
CA GLY A 74 -7.65 0.92 18.95
C GLY A 74 -9.07 0.40 18.84
N ILE A 75 -9.98 1.09 19.52
CA ILE A 75 -11.42 0.82 19.51
C ILE A 75 -12.18 2.03 18.99
N VAL A 76 -13.17 1.80 18.13
CA VAL A 76 -14.07 2.84 17.63
C VAL A 76 -15.01 3.25 18.77
N VAL A 77 -15.06 4.56 19.07
CA VAL A 77 -15.90 5.11 20.15
C VAL A 77 -17.11 5.89 19.63
N ALA A 78 -17.01 6.41 18.40
CA ALA A 78 -18.11 7.08 17.71
C ALA A 78 -17.96 6.98 16.19
N VAL A 79 -19.11 6.95 15.50
CA VAL A 79 -19.20 7.07 14.04
C VAL A 79 -20.30 8.08 13.74
N LYS A 80 -19.99 9.14 13.00
CA LYS A 80 -20.96 10.10 12.48
C LYS A 80 -20.94 10.03 10.96
N ARG A 81 -22.05 9.64 10.37
CA ARG A 81 -22.18 9.41 8.93
C ARG A 81 -23.10 10.45 8.29
N ASP A 82 -22.73 10.85 7.08
CA ASP A 82 -23.56 11.55 6.12
C ASP A 82 -23.65 10.71 4.82
N THR A 83 -24.25 11.25 3.77
CA THR A 83 -24.52 10.56 2.51
C THR A 83 -23.24 10.06 1.82
N VAL A 84 -22.17 10.87 1.82
CA VAL A 84 -20.91 10.56 1.11
C VAL A 84 -19.76 10.26 2.06
N MET A 85 -19.71 10.95 3.20
CA MET A 85 -18.58 10.93 4.13
C MET A 85 -19.00 10.44 5.51
N ALA A 86 -18.04 9.91 6.24
CA ALA A 86 -18.18 9.56 7.63
C ALA A 86 -16.96 10.03 8.43
N GLN A 87 -17.24 10.43 9.67
CA GLN A 87 -16.25 10.66 10.70
C GLN A 87 -16.24 9.46 11.64
N VAL A 88 -15.07 8.86 11.81
CA VAL A 88 -14.84 7.77 12.75
C VAL A 88 -13.87 8.25 13.82
N GLU A 89 -14.26 8.07 15.07
CA GLU A 89 -13.46 8.40 16.22
C GLU A 89 -12.99 7.12 16.92
N MET A 90 -11.70 7.06 17.22
CA MET A 90 -11.05 5.92 17.86
C MET A 90 -10.22 6.33 19.07
N VAL A 91 -10.15 5.45 20.06
CA VAL A 91 -9.15 5.51 21.13
C VAL A 91 -8.08 4.47 20.86
N CYS A 92 -6.84 4.93 20.70
CA CYS A 92 -5.66 4.11 20.44
C CYS A 92 -4.63 4.33 21.55
N GLY A 93 -4.70 3.53 22.62
CA GLY A 93 -3.89 3.73 23.81
C GLY A 93 -4.22 5.07 24.49
N PRO A 94 -3.23 5.95 24.78
CA PRO A 94 -3.47 7.26 25.38
C PRO A 94 -3.96 8.32 24.38
N HIS A 95 -4.07 7.98 23.09
CA HIS A 95 -4.38 8.93 22.03
C HIS A 95 -5.80 8.77 21.49
N ARG A 96 -6.45 9.89 21.19
CA ARG A 96 -7.72 9.94 20.44
C ARG A 96 -7.42 10.28 18.99
N ILE A 97 -7.88 9.45 18.07
CA ILE A 97 -7.69 9.63 16.62
C ILE A 97 -9.06 9.84 15.98
N VAL A 98 -9.16 10.86 15.12
CA VAL A 98 -10.36 11.12 14.30
C VAL A 98 -9.97 10.97 12.85
N SER A 99 -10.72 10.15 12.11
CA SER A 99 -10.55 9.93 10.68
C SER A 99 -11.81 10.36 9.93
N LEU A 100 -11.61 10.96 8.76
CA LEU A 100 -12.65 11.19 7.77
C LEU A 100 -12.40 10.24 6.60
N LEU A 101 -13.42 9.45 6.27
CA LEU A 101 -13.40 8.47 5.19
C LEU A 101 -14.78 8.44 4.52
N SER A 102 -14.91 7.74 3.39
CA SER A 102 -16.21 7.61 2.74
C SER A 102 -17.19 6.83 3.62
N ALA A 103 -18.48 7.12 3.45
CA ALA A 103 -19.56 6.39 4.06
C ALA A 103 -19.50 4.89 3.72
N ASP A 104 -19.18 4.56 2.46
CA ASP A 104 -19.08 3.17 1.99
C ASP A 104 -17.89 2.42 2.64
N ALA A 105 -16.75 3.09 2.85
CA ALA A 105 -15.60 2.48 3.50
C ALA A 105 -15.89 2.11 4.96
N VAL A 106 -16.75 2.86 5.65
CA VAL A 106 -17.21 2.49 7.01
C VAL A 106 -17.99 1.19 6.97
N ASP A 107 -18.87 1.01 5.99
CA ASP A 107 -19.68 -0.20 5.85
C ASP A 107 -18.83 -1.41 5.44
N GLU A 108 -17.97 -1.24 4.43
CA GLU A 108 -17.08 -2.29 3.94
C GLU A 108 -16.14 -2.80 5.04
N LEU A 109 -15.65 -1.90 5.90
CA LEU A 109 -14.78 -2.22 7.01
C LEU A 109 -15.55 -2.65 8.29
N GLY A 110 -16.88 -2.58 8.29
CA GLY A 110 -17.72 -2.90 9.44
C GLY A 110 -17.44 -2.01 10.65
N LEU A 111 -17.10 -0.74 10.45
CA LEU A 111 -16.73 0.17 11.54
C LEU A 111 -17.98 0.64 12.29
N ALA A 112 -18.13 0.17 13.52
CA ALA A 112 -19.17 0.59 14.44
C ALA A 112 -18.60 0.85 15.84
N ARG A 113 -19.34 1.56 16.69
CA ARG A 113 -18.94 1.77 18.09
C ARG A 113 -18.71 0.43 18.78
N GLY A 114 -17.53 0.27 19.39
CA GLY A 114 -17.11 -0.96 20.06
C GLY A 114 -16.20 -1.84 19.21
N GLU A 115 -16.13 -1.59 17.89
CA GLU A 115 -15.32 -2.40 16.99
C GLU A 115 -13.83 -2.10 17.11
N ARG A 116 -13.03 -3.15 16.95
CA ARG A 116 -11.57 -3.06 16.92
C ARG A 116 -11.13 -2.68 15.51
N ALA A 117 -10.30 -1.65 15.41
CA ALA A 117 -9.73 -1.21 14.16
C ALA A 117 -8.29 -0.74 14.35
N ILE A 118 -7.59 -0.50 13.23
CA ILE A 118 -6.23 0.03 13.24
C ILE A 118 -6.23 1.34 12.47
N ALA A 119 -5.97 2.44 13.17
CA ALA A 119 -5.75 3.72 12.52
C ALA A 119 -4.38 3.69 11.82
N SER A 120 -4.38 3.80 10.50
CA SER A 120 -3.20 3.70 9.66
C SER A 120 -2.89 5.06 9.04
N ILE A 121 -1.76 5.67 9.39
CA ILE A 121 -1.38 7.02 8.96
C ILE A 121 -0.15 6.92 8.04
N LYS A 122 -0.28 7.43 6.81
CA LYS A 122 0.83 7.48 5.87
C LYS A 122 1.94 8.38 6.41
N SER A 123 3.18 7.91 6.35
CA SER A 123 4.33 8.63 6.92
C SER A 123 4.54 10.03 6.31
N THR A 124 4.15 10.23 5.06
CA THR A 124 4.23 11.51 4.36
C THR A 124 3.16 12.52 4.78
N ASN A 125 2.21 12.13 5.62
CA ASN A 125 1.07 12.96 6.07
C ASN A 125 1.15 13.26 7.56
N VAL A 126 2.37 13.35 8.09
CA VAL A 126 2.65 13.72 9.49
C VAL A 126 3.39 15.05 9.48
N VAL A 127 2.90 16.01 10.27
CA VAL A 127 3.58 17.30 10.50
C VAL A 127 4.35 17.21 11.81
N LEU A 128 5.61 17.66 11.80
CA LEU A 128 6.43 17.80 13.00
C LEU A 128 6.48 19.27 13.39
N GLU A 129 6.24 19.56 14.66
CA GLU A 129 6.45 20.89 15.24
C GLU A 129 7.39 20.79 16.44
N ARG A 130 8.10 21.88 16.73
CA ARG A 130 8.86 22.02 17.97
C ARG A 130 8.02 22.80 18.99
N PRO A 131 8.17 22.52 20.30
CA PRO A 131 7.47 23.26 21.34
C PRO A 131 7.76 24.76 21.32
#